data_AF-A0A2S2C807-F1
#
_entry.id   AF-A0A2S2C807-F1
#
_cell.length_a   1.000
_cell.length_b   1.000
_cell.length_c   1.000
_cell.angle_alpha   90.00
_cell.angle_beta   90.00
_cell.angle_gamma   90.00
#
_symmetry.space_group_name_H-M   'P 1'
#
loop_
_entity.id
_entity.type
_entity.pdbx_description
1 polymer ?
#
loop_
_entity_poly.entity_id
_entity_poly.type
_entity_poly.pdbx_seq_one_letter_code
_entity_poly.pdbx_strand_id
1 'polypeptide(L)'
;MLIVTLGVAATVNDYDSPSAADAARNSTTARITRTMTPEEVAARTAQQEQARRQQEEQQAKRQAAIDAEKARLAAIEAAKWDRSTYETLSDRDFALVMKNPDANKGRKLVVYGHVTQFDSVTGPERFRADTMAAPQDYSFLYDNNTVVTGAVPILTNVVSGDFVTMYVEVVGSHTYSTTLGGETTVPKLNALMLDVTGSS
;
A
#
# COMPACT_ATOMS: atom_id res chain seq x y z
N MET A 1 -28.09 34.07 28.03
CA MET A 1 -29.56 33.92 28.07
C MET A 1 -29.87 32.45 27.80
N LEU A 2 -30.83 31.87 28.54
CA LEU A 2 -31.44 30.53 28.37
C LEU A 2 -30.55 29.32 28.71
N ILE A 3 -30.63 28.68 29.90
CA ILE A 3 -31.72 27.91 30.55
C ILE A 3 -32.08 26.61 29.80
N VAL A 4 -31.81 25.52 30.51
CA VAL A 4 -32.13 24.09 30.30
C VAL A 4 -33.64 23.84 30.32
N THR A 5 -34.13 22.91 29.50
CA THR A 5 -35.17 21.92 29.90
C THR A 5 -35.40 20.86 28.83
N LEU A 6 -35.12 19.59 29.17
CA LEU A 6 -35.76 18.43 28.55
C LEU A 6 -36.85 17.96 29.51
N GLY A 7 -38.09 18.03 29.03
CA GLY A 7 -39.29 17.56 29.74
C GLY A 7 -39.45 16.05 29.67
N VAL A 8 -39.98 15.52 30.77
CA VAL A 8 -40.35 14.12 31.03
C VAL A 8 -41.64 13.77 30.27
N ALA A 9 -41.78 12.51 29.85
CA ALA A 9 -43.08 11.87 29.71
C ALA A 9 -43.06 10.50 30.39
N ALA A 10 -43.80 10.38 31.49
CA ALA A 10 -44.27 9.11 32.03
C ALA A 10 -45.79 9.15 32.01
N THR A 11 -46.41 8.11 31.44
CA THR A 11 -47.84 7.87 31.53
C THR A 11 -48.15 7.14 32.83
N VAL A 12 -49.18 7.66 33.49
CA VAL A 12 -49.84 7.24 34.74
C VAL A 12 -50.47 5.84 34.69
N ASN A 13 -50.51 5.17 35.84
CA ASN A 13 -51.77 4.72 36.46
C ASN A 13 -51.56 4.27 37.92
N ASP A 14 -52.38 4.84 38.81
CA ASP A 14 -52.50 4.57 40.25
C ASP A 14 -53.59 3.52 40.51
N TYR A 15 -53.49 2.75 41.62
CA TYR A 15 -54.59 2.41 42.57
C TYR A 15 -54.07 1.54 43.75
N ASP A 16 -53.69 2.23 44.82
CA ASP A 16 -54.09 2.11 46.24
C ASP A 16 -54.19 0.74 46.99
N SER A 17 -53.23 0.49 47.91
CA SER A 17 -53.47 0.13 49.33
C SER A 17 -52.15 -0.02 50.10
N PRO A 18 -52.08 0.38 51.40
CA PRO A 18 -50.84 0.74 52.07
C PRO A 18 -50.14 -0.50 52.66
N SER A 19 -49.14 -1.01 51.95
CA SER A 19 -48.26 -2.05 52.46
C SER A 19 -46.91 -1.44 52.80
N ALA A 20 -46.58 -1.36 54.09
CA ALA A 20 -45.26 -1.38 54.75
C ALA A 20 -44.04 -0.66 54.10
N ALA A 21 -44.25 0.16 53.08
CA ALA A 21 -43.23 0.78 52.25
C ALA A 21 -43.04 2.27 52.58
N ASP A 22 -43.99 2.88 53.30
CA ASP A 22 -43.86 4.28 53.76
C ASP A 22 -42.91 4.43 54.95
N ALA A 23 -42.52 3.34 55.63
CA ALA A 23 -41.41 3.35 56.60
C ALA A 23 -40.02 3.24 55.94
N ALA A 24 -39.95 2.88 54.65
CA ALA A 24 -38.71 2.87 53.88
C ALA A 24 -38.45 4.19 53.14
N ARG A 25 -39.41 5.13 53.14
CA ARG A 25 -39.29 6.43 52.45
C ARG A 25 -38.63 7.53 53.26
N ASN A 26 -38.27 7.26 54.53
CA ASN A 26 -37.64 8.26 55.41
C ASN A 26 -36.17 7.97 55.81
N SER A 27 -35.52 7.04 55.13
CA SER A 27 -34.06 6.85 55.20
C SER A 27 -33.61 6.37 53.82
N THR A 28 -33.21 7.26 52.91
CA THR A 28 -31.78 7.54 52.72
C THR A 28 -31.69 8.77 51.80
N THR A 29 -32.17 9.92 52.28
CA THR A 29 -31.54 11.20 51.93
C THR A 29 -30.23 11.30 52.72
N ALA A 30 -29.31 10.38 52.43
CA ALA A 30 -27.90 10.53 52.74
C ALA A 30 -27.22 10.60 51.38
N ARG A 31 -27.31 11.77 50.73
CA ARG A 31 -26.25 12.18 49.82
C ARG A 31 -24.98 12.14 50.68
N ILE A 32 -24.25 11.03 50.60
CA ILE A 32 -22.90 10.96 51.13
C ILE A 32 -22.10 11.92 50.25
N THR A 33 -22.08 13.19 50.61
CA THR A 33 -20.98 14.08 50.25
C THR A 33 -19.81 13.56 51.04
N ARG A 34 -19.15 12.50 50.55
CA ARG A 34 -17.86 12.07 51.08
C ARG A 34 -16.92 13.21 50.75
N THR A 35 -16.70 14.10 51.70
CA THR A 35 -15.64 15.09 51.63
C THR A 35 -14.35 14.29 51.52
N MET A 36 -13.79 14.24 50.32
CA MET A 36 -12.53 13.56 50.08
C MET A 36 -11.47 14.15 51.00
N THR A 37 -10.66 13.29 51.61
CA THR A 37 -9.52 13.78 52.38
C THR A 37 -8.52 14.46 51.44
N PRO A 38 -7.72 15.42 51.93
CA PRO A 38 -6.68 16.05 51.12
C PRO A 38 -5.74 15.04 50.42
N GLU A 39 -5.51 13.89 51.05
CA GLU A 39 -4.67 12.80 50.53
C GLU A 39 -5.33 12.05 49.36
N GLU A 40 -6.64 11.74 49.45
CA GLU A 40 -7.39 11.12 48.35
C GLU A 40 -7.48 12.05 47.12
N VAL A 41 -7.55 13.38 47.33
CA VAL A 41 -7.51 14.37 46.25
C VAL A 41 -6.13 14.39 45.59
N ALA A 42 -5.05 14.44 46.37
CA ALA A 42 -3.68 14.42 45.86
C ALA A 42 -3.37 13.16 45.04
N ALA A 43 -3.83 11.99 45.52
CA ALA A 43 -3.64 10.72 44.82
C ALA A 43 -4.38 10.69 43.46
N ARG A 44 -5.61 11.20 43.38
CA ARG A 44 -6.35 11.30 42.10
C ARG A 44 -5.70 12.26 41.12
N THR A 45 -5.23 13.41 41.59
CA THR A 45 -4.53 14.38 40.73
C THR A 45 -3.22 13.78 40.19
N ALA A 46 -2.45 13.08 41.03
CA ALA A 46 -1.25 12.38 40.59
C ALA A 46 -1.53 11.29 39.55
N GLN A 47 -2.60 10.50 39.75
CA GLN A 47 -3.03 9.49 38.77
C GLN A 47 -3.49 10.10 37.45
N GLN A 48 -4.27 11.19 37.49
CA GLN A 48 -4.71 11.89 36.28
C GLN A 48 -3.53 12.49 35.51
N GLU A 49 -2.55 13.06 36.21
CA GLU A 49 -1.33 13.59 35.60
C GLU A 49 -0.49 12.48 34.97
N GLN A 50 -0.32 11.33 35.65
CA GLN A 50 0.36 10.17 35.08
C GLN A 50 -0.38 9.62 33.85
N ALA A 51 -1.70 9.50 33.89
CA ALA A 51 -2.50 9.07 32.76
C ALA A 51 -2.41 10.04 31.57
N ARG A 52 -2.41 11.36 31.82
CA ARG A 52 -2.24 12.37 30.76
C ARG A 52 -0.86 12.27 30.11
N ARG A 53 0.21 12.15 30.92
CA ARG A 53 1.58 11.94 30.41
C ARG A 53 1.70 10.67 29.57
N GLN A 54 1.10 9.57 30.03
CA GLN A 54 1.07 8.32 29.26
C GLN A 54 0.31 8.49 27.94
N GLN A 55 -0.83 9.20 27.94
CA GLN A 55 -1.59 9.47 26.73
C GLN A 55 -0.82 10.37 25.75
N GLU A 56 -0.18 11.43 26.24
CA GLU A 56 0.67 12.33 25.46
C GLU A 56 1.85 11.56 24.85
N GLU A 57 2.52 10.71 25.63
CA GLU A 57 3.61 9.85 25.15
C GLU A 57 3.12 8.85 24.10
N GLN A 58 1.97 8.22 24.32
CA GLN A 58 1.36 7.29 23.37
C GLN A 58 0.97 8.01 22.07
N GLN A 59 0.46 9.24 22.16
CA GLN A 59 0.12 10.05 21.00
C GLN A 59 1.36 10.50 20.24
N ALA A 60 2.41 10.92 20.93
CA ALA A 60 3.70 11.27 20.31
C ALA A 60 4.32 10.06 19.60
N LYS A 61 4.28 8.87 20.21
CA LYS A 61 4.74 7.62 19.58
C LYS A 61 3.93 7.27 18.34
N ARG A 62 2.60 7.39 18.38
CA ARG A 62 1.74 7.15 17.21
C ARG A 62 2.03 8.14 16.08
N GLN A 63 2.17 9.42 16.40
CA GLN A 63 2.48 10.44 15.41
C GLN A 63 3.85 10.19 14.76
N ALA A 64 4.87 9.88 15.57
CA ALA A 64 6.19 9.53 15.07
C ALA A 64 6.16 8.29 14.16
N ALA A 65 5.34 7.27 14.47
CA ALA A 65 5.18 6.10 13.61
C ALA A 65 4.49 6.42 12.27
N ILE A 66 3.47 7.29 12.30
CA ILE A 66 2.78 7.77 11.08
C ILE A 66 3.75 8.57 10.21
N ASP A 67 4.51 9.48 10.81
CA ASP A 67 5.46 10.32 10.08
C ASP A 67 6.62 9.49 9.50
N ALA A 68 7.09 8.48 10.25
CA ALA A 68 8.10 7.54 9.77
C ALA A 68 7.60 6.71 8.58
N GLU A 69 6.37 6.18 8.63
CA GLU A 69 5.79 5.43 7.52
C GLU A 69 5.55 6.32 6.30
N LYS A 70 5.05 7.55 6.51
CA LYS A 70 4.89 8.53 5.43
C LYS A 70 6.24 8.85 4.76
N ALA A 71 7.30 9.06 5.55
CA ALA A 71 8.63 9.32 5.04
C ALA A 71 9.18 8.10 4.26
N ARG A 72 8.93 6.89 4.75
CA ARG A 72 9.29 5.65 4.06
C ARG A 72 8.58 5.51 2.71
N LEU A 73 7.26 5.73 2.67
CA LEU A 73 6.48 5.67 1.44
C LEU A 73 6.94 6.74 0.43
N ALA A 74 7.22 7.95 0.89
CA ALA A 74 7.77 9.00 0.05
C ALA A 74 9.15 8.61 -0.51
N ALA A 75 10.02 7.99 0.29
CA ALA A 75 11.32 7.51 -0.17
C ALA A 75 11.19 6.36 -1.19
N ILE A 76 10.25 5.43 -1.01
CA ILE A 76 9.97 4.36 -1.96
C ILE A 76 9.48 4.93 -3.30
N GLU A 77 8.55 5.89 -3.27
CA GLU A 77 8.04 6.53 -4.48
C GLU A 77 9.13 7.35 -5.17
N ALA A 78 9.96 8.09 -4.42
CA ALA A 78 11.09 8.81 -4.99
C ALA A 78 12.09 7.85 -5.67
N ALA A 79 12.45 6.75 -5.00
CA ALA A 79 13.36 5.75 -5.55
C ALA A 79 12.80 5.04 -6.79
N LYS A 80 11.47 4.87 -6.90
CA LYS A 80 10.84 4.27 -8.08
C LYS A 80 11.17 5.01 -9.37
N TRP A 81 11.27 6.33 -9.33
CA TRP A 81 11.58 7.18 -10.48
C TRP A 81 13.07 7.54 -10.61
N ASP A 82 13.90 7.07 -9.67
CA ASP A 82 15.35 7.25 -9.73
C ASP A 82 15.98 6.08 -10.49
N ARG A 83 16.43 6.37 -11.71
CA ARG A 83 17.10 5.43 -12.62
C ARG A 83 18.33 4.77 -12.00
N SER A 84 19.03 5.46 -11.10
CA SER A 84 20.24 4.94 -10.46
C SER A 84 19.97 3.81 -9.45
N THR A 85 18.71 3.59 -9.08
CA THR A 85 18.29 2.52 -8.17
C THR A 85 18.06 1.17 -8.85
N TYR A 86 18.22 1.10 -10.17
CA TYR A 86 18.04 -0.10 -10.97
C TYR A 86 19.40 -0.72 -11.31
N GLU A 87 19.49 -2.03 -11.13
CA GLU A 87 20.73 -2.80 -11.34
C GLU A 87 20.97 -3.06 -12.84
N THR A 88 22.17 -2.78 -13.32
CA THR A 88 22.64 -3.25 -14.63
C THR A 88 23.29 -4.62 -14.46
N LEU A 89 22.89 -5.59 -15.27
CA LEU A 89 23.40 -6.96 -15.21
C LEU A 89 24.40 -7.25 -16.32
N SER A 90 25.28 -8.23 -16.08
CA SER A 90 25.97 -8.91 -17.16
C SER A 90 24.99 -9.79 -17.95
N ASP A 91 25.32 -10.15 -19.19
CA ASP A 91 24.50 -11.08 -19.99
C ASP A 91 24.26 -12.41 -19.26
N ARG A 92 25.29 -12.90 -18.53
CA ARG A 92 25.19 -14.15 -17.79
C ARG A 92 24.21 -14.04 -16.62
N ASP A 93 24.29 -12.97 -15.84
CA ASP A 93 23.40 -12.77 -14.69
C ASP A 93 21.97 -12.53 -15.15
N PHE A 94 21.78 -11.77 -16.23
CA PHE A 94 20.47 -11.57 -16.84
C PHE A 94 19.86 -12.89 -17.30
N ALA A 95 20.63 -13.74 -17.99
CA ALA A 95 20.16 -15.06 -18.40
C ALA A 95 19.75 -15.94 -17.20
N LEU A 96 20.44 -15.84 -16.06
CA LEU A 96 20.05 -16.54 -14.83
C LEU A 96 18.74 -16.00 -14.25
N VAL A 97 18.51 -14.69 -14.31
CA VAL A 97 17.23 -14.07 -13.92
C VAL A 97 16.11 -14.55 -14.84
N MET A 98 16.28 -14.46 -16.16
CA MET A 98 15.27 -14.87 -17.14
C MET A 98 14.98 -16.38 -17.08
N LYS A 99 15.97 -17.20 -16.71
CA LYS A 99 15.79 -18.65 -16.50
C LYS A 99 14.92 -18.97 -15.28
N ASN A 100 14.97 -18.15 -14.22
CA ASN A 100 14.17 -18.34 -13.01
C ASN A 100 13.64 -17.00 -12.49
N PRO A 101 12.66 -16.40 -13.19
CA PRO A 101 12.17 -15.07 -12.84
C PRO A 101 11.41 -15.09 -11.52
N ASP A 102 10.82 -16.23 -11.11
CA ASP A 102 10.13 -16.36 -9.84
C ASP A 102 11.05 -16.24 -8.62
N ALA A 103 12.28 -16.75 -8.71
CA ALA A 103 13.29 -16.56 -7.67
C ALA A 103 13.85 -15.12 -7.61
N ASN A 104 13.51 -14.29 -8.59
CA ASN A 104 14.04 -12.95 -8.75
C ASN A 104 12.96 -11.86 -8.65
N LYS A 105 11.75 -12.19 -8.19
CA LYS A 105 10.65 -11.24 -8.01
C LYS A 105 11.06 -10.03 -7.19
N GLY A 106 10.61 -8.84 -7.61
CA GLY A 106 10.88 -7.58 -6.94
C GLY A 106 12.26 -6.98 -7.22
N ARG A 107 13.16 -7.70 -7.92
CA ARG A 107 14.43 -7.10 -8.35
C ARG A 107 14.19 -6.00 -9.37
N LYS A 108 14.90 -4.89 -9.20
CA LYS A 108 14.83 -3.73 -10.09
C LYS A 108 16.02 -3.72 -11.02
N LEU A 109 15.77 -3.82 -12.33
CA LEU A 109 16.80 -4.02 -13.34
C LEU A 109 16.71 -2.98 -14.46
N VAL A 110 17.84 -2.69 -15.08
CA VAL A 110 17.88 -2.07 -16.41
C VAL A 110 17.85 -3.19 -17.45
N VAL A 111 16.89 -3.14 -18.37
CA VAL A 111 16.67 -4.15 -19.41
C VAL A 111 16.48 -3.49 -20.75
N TYR A 112 17.07 -4.05 -21.79
CA TYR A 112 16.95 -3.57 -23.15
C TYR A 112 16.07 -4.53 -23.94
N GLY A 113 15.30 -4.03 -24.90
CA GLY A 113 14.45 -4.90 -25.70
C GLY A 113 14.13 -4.38 -27.09
N HIS A 114 13.73 -5.31 -27.95
CA HIS A 114 13.06 -5.06 -29.21
C HIS A 114 11.60 -5.46 -29.09
N VAL A 115 10.67 -4.54 -29.36
CA VAL A 115 9.23 -4.76 -29.20
C VAL A 115 8.72 -5.59 -30.37
N THR A 116 8.27 -6.82 -30.09
CA THR A 116 7.80 -7.77 -31.10
C THR A 116 6.30 -7.75 -31.32
N GLN A 117 5.53 -7.25 -30.36
CA GLN A 117 4.08 -7.07 -30.50
C GLN A 117 3.54 -6.02 -29.52
N PHE A 118 2.86 -5.01 -30.03
CA PHE A 118 2.04 -4.09 -29.23
C PHE A 118 0.83 -3.65 -30.06
N ASP A 119 -0.32 -4.27 -29.82
CA ASP A 119 -1.53 -4.12 -30.63
C ASP A 119 -2.80 -4.29 -29.78
N SER A 120 -3.96 -4.40 -30.45
CA SER A 120 -5.25 -4.58 -29.77
C SER A 120 -5.38 -5.91 -29.01
N VAL A 121 -4.58 -6.93 -29.34
CA VAL A 121 -4.56 -8.23 -28.63
C VAL A 121 -3.79 -8.09 -27.32
N THR A 122 -2.67 -7.39 -27.32
CA THR A 122 -1.89 -7.17 -26.10
C THR A 122 -2.56 -6.17 -25.17
N GLY A 123 -3.29 -5.20 -25.73
CA GLY A 123 -3.93 -4.10 -25.01
C GLY A 123 -2.93 -2.99 -24.64
N PRO A 124 -3.38 -1.84 -24.12
CA PRO A 124 -2.55 -0.62 -23.97
C PRO A 124 -1.52 -0.68 -22.82
N GLU A 125 -1.58 -1.68 -21.96
CA GLU A 125 -0.76 -1.79 -20.74
C GLU A 125 0.32 -2.88 -20.82
N ARG A 126 0.43 -3.54 -21.97
CA ARG A 126 1.31 -4.70 -22.14
C ARG A 126 1.76 -4.84 -23.59
N PHE A 127 3.03 -5.21 -23.76
CA PHE A 127 3.59 -5.60 -25.04
C PHE A 127 4.45 -6.87 -24.89
N ARG A 128 4.80 -7.48 -26.02
CA ARG A 128 5.81 -8.54 -26.10
C ARG A 128 7.10 -7.95 -26.64
N ALA A 129 8.22 -8.40 -26.09
CA ALA A 129 9.54 -8.02 -26.55
C ALA A 129 10.53 -9.16 -26.38
N ASP A 130 11.55 -9.17 -27.22
CA ASP A 130 12.75 -9.95 -26.98
C ASP A 130 13.75 -9.05 -26.23
N THR A 131 14.35 -9.55 -25.15
CA THR A 131 15.11 -8.73 -24.20
C THR A 131 16.52 -9.25 -23.91
N MET A 132 17.40 -8.32 -23.52
CA MET A 132 18.82 -8.53 -23.20
C MET A 132 19.31 -7.60 -22.09
N ALA A 133 20.49 -7.92 -21.54
CA ALA A 133 21.16 -7.13 -20.51
C ALA A 133 21.84 -5.86 -21.04
N ALA A 134 22.08 -5.78 -22.35
CA ALA A 134 22.71 -4.68 -23.05
C ALA A 134 21.95 -4.35 -24.34
N PRO A 135 22.03 -3.09 -24.83
CA PRO A 135 21.44 -2.73 -26.12
C PRO A 135 22.15 -3.49 -27.24
N GLN A 136 21.39 -3.87 -28.27
CA GLN A 136 21.93 -4.58 -29.43
C GLN A 136 21.70 -3.75 -30.70
N ASP A 137 22.62 -3.89 -31.66
CA ASP A 137 22.53 -3.19 -32.95
C ASP A 137 21.43 -3.76 -33.86
N TYR A 138 21.00 -5.00 -33.62
CA TYR A 138 20.02 -5.70 -34.44
C TYR A 138 18.99 -6.45 -33.60
N SER A 139 17.74 -6.47 -34.06
CA SER A 139 16.60 -7.08 -33.36
C SER A 139 16.80 -8.58 -33.07
N PHE A 140 17.40 -9.32 -34.00
CA PHE A 140 17.64 -10.77 -33.86
C PHE A 140 18.73 -11.14 -32.84
N LEU A 141 19.43 -10.16 -32.25
CA LEU A 141 20.40 -10.38 -31.17
C LEU A 141 19.75 -10.32 -29.78
N TYR A 142 18.46 -10.01 -29.71
CA TYR A 142 17.69 -10.11 -28.48
C TYR A 142 17.11 -11.52 -28.33
N ASP A 143 17.44 -12.21 -27.23
CA ASP A 143 17.23 -13.66 -27.14
C ASP A 143 16.13 -14.09 -26.14
N ASN A 144 15.61 -13.18 -25.30
CA ASN A 144 14.66 -13.54 -24.25
C ASN A 144 13.26 -13.01 -24.52
N ASN A 145 12.38 -13.87 -25.07
CA ASN A 145 10.96 -13.58 -25.21
C ASN A 145 10.32 -13.29 -23.84
N THR A 146 9.79 -12.08 -23.71
CA THR A 146 9.36 -11.51 -22.44
C THR A 146 8.03 -10.78 -22.62
N VAL A 147 7.19 -10.85 -21.59
CA VAL A 147 6.01 -9.99 -21.48
C VAL A 147 6.34 -8.81 -20.59
N VAL A 148 6.14 -7.60 -21.11
CA VAL A 148 6.36 -6.36 -20.36
C VAL A 148 5.02 -5.69 -20.12
N THR A 149 4.74 -5.33 -18.87
CA THR A 149 3.60 -4.49 -18.49
C THR A 149 4.05 -3.11 -18.06
N GLY A 150 3.16 -2.14 -18.08
CA GLY A 150 3.41 -0.80 -17.57
C GLY A 150 2.13 0.03 -17.54
N ALA A 151 2.16 1.15 -16.82
CA ALA A 151 1.05 2.10 -16.86
C ALA A 151 0.93 2.71 -18.27
N VAL A 152 -0.30 2.91 -18.76
CA VAL A 152 -0.58 3.47 -20.09
C VAL A 152 0.28 4.71 -20.42
N PRO A 153 0.45 5.71 -19.53
CA PRO A 153 1.27 6.88 -19.84
C PRO A 153 2.74 6.58 -20.15
N ILE A 154 3.30 5.51 -19.55
CA ILE A 154 4.67 5.06 -19.81
C ILE A 154 4.78 4.42 -21.19
N LEU A 155 3.71 3.74 -21.63
CA LEU A 155 3.71 2.92 -22.84
C LEU A 155 3.09 3.62 -24.06
N THR A 156 2.52 4.81 -23.89
CA THR A 156 1.70 5.49 -24.91
C THR A 156 2.41 5.66 -26.26
N ASN A 157 3.74 5.87 -26.25
CA ASN A 157 4.52 6.12 -27.46
C ASN A 157 5.28 4.88 -27.98
N VAL A 158 5.10 3.72 -27.35
CA VAL A 158 5.78 2.48 -27.75
C VAL A 158 4.93 1.75 -28.77
N VAL A 159 5.55 1.29 -29.85
CA VAL A 159 4.90 0.48 -30.88
C VAL A 159 5.74 -0.76 -31.20
N SER A 160 5.15 -1.70 -31.92
CA SER A 160 5.88 -2.85 -32.46
C SER A 160 7.02 -2.37 -33.37
N GLY A 161 8.22 -2.95 -33.20
CA GLY A 161 9.43 -2.59 -33.95
C GLY A 161 10.37 -1.64 -33.19
N ASP A 162 9.96 -1.07 -32.07
CA ASP A 162 10.81 -0.16 -31.28
C ASP A 162 11.93 -0.90 -30.54
N PHE A 163 13.09 -0.24 -30.44
CA PHE A 163 14.13 -0.58 -29.48
C PHE A 163 13.94 0.26 -28.22
N VAL A 164 13.93 -0.37 -27.06
CA VAL A 164 13.64 0.29 -25.78
C VAL A 164 14.71 0.03 -24.72
N THR A 165 14.94 1.03 -23.87
CA THR A 165 15.61 0.87 -22.57
C THR A 165 14.57 0.98 -21.48
N MET A 166 14.49 -0.03 -20.61
CA MET A 166 13.44 -0.17 -19.61
C MET A 166 14.04 -0.28 -18.21
N TYR A 167 13.45 0.44 -17.27
CA TYR A 167 13.73 0.32 -15.84
C TYR A 167 12.59 -0.47 -15.23
N VAL A 168 12.84 -1.74 -14.97
CA VAL A 168 11.81 -2.73 -14.70
C VAL A 168 11.90 -3.27 -13.28
N GLU A 169 10.77 -3.76 -12.78
CA GLU A 169 10.71 -4.72 -11.70
C GLU A 169 10.40 -6.11 -12.26
N VAL A 170 11.12 -7.14 -11.81
CA VAL A 170 10.84 -8.53 -12.17
C VAL A 170 9.55 -8.97 -11.48
N VAL A 171 8.54 -9.37 -12.25
CA VAL A 171 7.24 -9.81 -11.73
C VAL A 171 7.21 -11.32 -11.50
N GLY A 172 7.96 -12.09 -12.27
CA GLY A 172 8.01 -13.55 -12.19
C GLY A 172 7.77 -14.24 -13.52
N SER A 173 7.34 -15.50 -13.50
CA SER A 173 6.89 -16.20 -14.70
C SER A 173 5.45 -15.80 -15.08
N HIS A 174 5.14 -15.88 -16.37
CA HIS A 174 3.80 -15.67 -16.89
C HIS A 174 3.50 -16.69 -17.99
N THR A 175 2.41 -17.44 -17.80
CA THR A 175 1.92 -18.41 -18.77
C THR A 175 0.74 -17.82 -19.54
N TYR A 176 0.74 -17.99 -20.86
CA TYR A 176 -0.37 -17.61 -21.72
C TYR A 176 -0.64 -18.65 -22.81
N SER A 177 -1.89 -18.72 -23.26
CA SER A 177 -2.29 -19.59 -24.37
C SER A 177 -1.87 -18.97 -25.70
N THR A 178 -1.32 -19.79 -26.59
CA THR A 178 -0.96 -19.41 -27.95
C THR A 178 -2.14 -19.63 -28.89
N THR A 179 -2.12 -18.94 -30.03
CA THR A 179 -3.21 -19.01 -31.03
C THR A 179 -3.37 -20.42 -31.63
N LEU A 180 -2.33 -21.25 -31.57
CA LEU A 180 -2.35 -22.65 -32.03
C LEU A 180 -2.83 -23.64 -30.96
N GLY A 181 -3.32 -23.15 -29.81
CA GLY A 181 -3.89 -23.98 -28.75
C GLY A 181 -2.86 -24.59 -27.79
N GLY A 182 -1.62 -24.11 -27.80
CA GLY A 182 -0.61 -24.45 -26.79
C GLY A 182 -0.58 -23.44 -25.64
N GLU A 183 0.23 -23.71 -24.62
CA GLU A 183 0.61 -22.72 -23.62
C GLU A 183 2.10 -22.42 -23.74
N THR A 184 2.49 -21.20 -23.39
CA THR A 184 3.89 -20.83 -23.27
C THR A 184 4.11 -20.04 -22.00
N THR A 185 5.28 -20.24 -21.38
CA THR A 185 5.67 -19.56 -20.14
C THR A 185 6.90 -18.73 -20.40
N VAL A 186 6.82 -17.44 -20.06
CA VAL A 186 7.87 -16.45 -20.29
C VAL A 186 8.13 -15.64 -19.02
N PRO A 187 9.28 -14.96 -18.90
CA PRO A 187 9.47 -13.92 -17.91
C PRO A 187 8.45 -12.79 -18.10
N LYS A 188 8.00 -12.23 -16.97
CA LYS A 188 7.19 -11.02 -16.92
C LYS A 188 7.92 -9.93 -16.17
N LEU A 189 7.98 -8.75 -16.79
CA LEU A 189 8.59 -7.55 -16.25
C LEU A 189 7.54 -6.44 -16.15
N ASN A 190 7.68 -5.56 -15.16
CA ASN A 190 6.88 -4.35 -15.03
C ASN A 190 7.77 -3.13 -15.25
N ALA A 191 7.60 -2.44 -16.38
CA ALA A 191 8.30 -1.21 -16.70
C ALA A 191 7.74 -0.06 -15.84
N LEU A 192 8.63 0.53 -15.03
CA LEU A 192 8.34 1.69 -14.20
C LEU A 192 8.79 2.99 -14.90
N MET A 193 9.81 2.89 -15.75
CA MET A 193 10.20 3.92 -16.71
C MET A 193 10.68 3.24 -18.00
N LEU A 194 10.52 3.93 -19.13
CA LEU A 194 10.88 3.42 -20.44
C LEU A 194 11.30 4.56 -21.35
N ASP A 195 12.40 4.38 -22.08
CA ASP A 195 12.82 5.24 -23.18
C ASP A 195 12.77 4.45 -24.50
N VAL A 196 12.14 5.01 -25.53
CA VAL A 196 12.29 4.52 -26.92
C VAL A 196 13.61 5.06 -27.46
N THR A 197 14.46 4.17 -27.95
CA THR A 197 15.85 4.44 -28.35
C THR A 197 16.10 4.30 -29.85
N GLY A 198 15.15 3.70 -30.58
CA GLY A 198 15.19 3.53 -32.03
C GLY A 198 14.02 2.69 -32.50
N SER A 199 13.96 2.41 -33.81
CA SER A 199 12.99 1.50 -34.41
C SER A 199 13.58 0.79 -35.62
N SER A 200 13.05 -0.39 -35.95
CA SER A 200 13.40 -1.21 -37.13
C SER A 200 12.29 -1.24 -38.17
#